data_AF-A0A2K3LV44-F1
#
_entry.id   AF-A0A2K3LV44-F1
#
_cell.length_a   1.000
_cell.length_b   1.000
_cell.length_c   1.000
_cell.angle_alpha   90.00
_cell.angle_beta   90.00
_cell.angle_gamma   90.00
#
_symmetry.space_group_name_H-M   'P 1'
#
loop_
_entity.id
_entity.type
_entity.pdbx_description
1 polymer ?
#
loop_
_entity_poly.entity_id
_entity_poly.type
_entity_poly.pdbx_seq_one_letter_code
_entity_poly.pdbx_strand_id
1 'polypeptide(L)'
;VIGTAFALNMLFNIPVWIGVLLTGLSTLMLLALQQYGVRKLEFLIAFLVFTIAACFWAELGYAKPDAKEVVKGLFVPQLKGSGATGLAISLLGAMVMPHNLFLHSALVLSRKIPRSVRGIKEACRFYMIESAFALMVAFLINVSVISVSGAVCNSSNLNEEDRMSCQDLDLNKASFLLRNVLGKWSSKLFGVALLASGQSSTITGTYAGQYVMQVDSFMFIIMFCV
;
A
#
# COMPACT_ATOMS: atom_id res chain seq x y z
N VAL A 1 -8.37 -1.73 7.99
CA VAL A 1 -9.70 -1.40 8.57
C VAL A 1 -10.25 -0.10 7.99
N ILE A 2 -9.65 1.07 8.27
CA ILE A 2 -10.15 2.38 7.78
C ILE A 2 -10.29 2.41 6.25
N GLY A 3 -9.24 2.02 5.51
CA GLY A 3 -9.28 1.96 4.04
C GLY A 3 -10.39 1.06 3.51
N THR A 4 -10.53 -0.16 4.05
CA THR A 4 -11.59 -1.08 3.64
C THR A 4 -13.00 -0.55 3.96
N ALA A 5 -13.19 0.11 5.10
CA ALA A 5 -14.48 0.71 5.46
C ALA A 5 -14.86 1.85 4.52
N PHE A 6 -13.89 2.70 4.14
CA PHE A 6 -14.11 3.73 3.12
C PHE A 6 -14.36 3.16 1.73
N ALA A 7 -13.65 2.09 1.35
CA ALA A 7 -13.89 1.41 0.09
C ALA A 7 -15.32 0.85 0.00
N LEU A 8 -15.82 0.23 1.07
CA LEU A 8 -17.19 -0.27 1.15
C LEU A 8 -18.23 0.85 1.08
N ASN A 9 -17.95 1.99 1.74
CA ASN A 9 -18.79 3.19 1.62
C ASN A 9 -18.86 3.67 0.16
N MET A 10 -17.73 3.72 -0.55
CA MET A 10 -17.70 4.17 -1.95
C MET A 10 -18.35 3.19 -2.93
N LEU A 11 -18.13 1.88 -2.76
CA LEU A 11 -18.62 0.87 -3.71
C LEU A 11 -20.12 0.58 -3.53
N PHE A 12 -20.58 0.49 -2.29
CA PHE A 12 -21.91 0.00 -1.95
C PHE A 12 -22.79 1.06 -1.27
N ASN A 13 -22.29 2.29 -1.06
CA ASN A 13 -22.96 3.34 -0.26
C ASN A 13 -23.34 2.86 1.16
N ILE A 14 -22.54 1.97 1.74
CA ILE A 14 -22.75 1.44 3.09
C ILE A 14 -22.12 2.41 4.10
N PRO A 15 -22.83 2.82 5.18
CA PRO A 15 -22.27 3.71 6.18
C PRO A 15 -21.01 3.12 6.82
N VAL A 16 -20.03 3.98 7.11
CA VAL A 16 -18.68 3.59 7.56
C VAL A 16 -18.71 2.70 8.81
N TRP A 17 -19.65 2.93 9.74
CA TRP A 17 -19.82 2.10 10.94
C TRP A 17 -20.12 0.63 10.61
N ILE A 18 -21.01 0.39 9.64
CA ILE A 18 -21.31 -0.96 9.15
C ILE A 18 -20.09 -1.53 8.41
N GLY A 19 -19.41 -0.67 7.63
CA GLY A 19 -18.15 -1.03 6.97
C GLY A 19 -17.10 -1.55 7.95
N VAL A 20 -16.88 -0.87 9.08
CA VAL A 20 -15.95 -1.30 10.13
C VAL A 20 -16.35 -2.66 10.71
N LEU A 21 -17.63 -2.86 11.00
CA LEU A 21 -18.11 -4.14 11.55
C LEU A 21 -17.92 -5.29 10.55
N LEU A 22 -18.20 -5.04 9.26
CA LEU A 22 -17.97 -5.99 8.18
C LEU A 22 -16.48 -6.29 7.98
N THR A 23 -15.60 -5.31 8.19
CA THR A 23 -14.15 -5.55 8.11
C THR A 23 -13.67 -6.48 9.21
N GLY A 24 -14.19 -6.37 10.42
CA GLY A 24 -13.90 -7.33 11.50
C GLY A 24 -14.35 -8.75 11.16
N LEU A 25 -15.49 -8.90 10.49
CA LEU A 25 -15.92 -10.21 9.97
C LEU A 25 -14.94 -10.73 8.89
N SER A 26 -14.51 -9.85 7.98
CA SER A 26 -13.57 -10.21 6.91
C SER A 26 -12.20 -10.62 7.47
N THR A 27 -11.72 -10.00 8.54
CA THR A 27 -10.44 -10.36 9.16
C THR A 27 -10.52 -11.73 9.84
N LEU A 28 -11.64 -12.05 10.50
CA LEU A 28 -11.89 -13.38 11.06
C LEU A 28 -11.94 -14.47 9.97
N MET A 29 -12.65 -14.19 8.88
CA MET A 29 -12.70 -15.08 7.72
C MET A 29 -11.31 -15.28 7.09
N LEU A 30 -10.50 -14.23 7.06
CA LEU A 30 -9.15 -14.27 6.52
C LEU A 30 -8.19 -15.07 7.42
N LEU A 31 -8.32 -14.95 8.74
CA LEU A 31 -7.59 -15.78 9.71
C LEU A 31 -7.96 -17.27 9.55
N ALA A 32 -9.25 -17.58 9.30
CA ALA A 32 -9.66 -18.96 8.99
C ALA A 32 -9.04 -19.46 7.68
N LEU A 33 -8.96 -18.60 6.66
CA LEU A 33 -8.31 -18.93 5.39
C LEU A 33 -6.78 -19.09 5.54
N GLN A 34 -6.15 -18.42 6.49
CA GLN A 34 -4.72 -18.55 6.78
C GLN A 34 -4.33 -19.98 7.20
N GLN A 35 -5.26 -20.72 7.82
CA GLN A 35 -5.05 -22.13 8.20
C GLN A 35 -4.93 -23.08 6.99
N TYR A 36 -5.37 -22.66 5.80
CA TYR A 36 -5.32 -23.48 4.58
C TYR A 36 -3.95 -23.48 3.85
N GLY A 37 -2.98 -22.70 4.33
CA GLY A 37 -1.57 -22.86 3.96
C GLY A 37 -0.92 -21.65 3.25
N VAL A 38 0.38 -21.48 3.52
CA VAL A 38 1.20 -20.30 3.15
C VAL A 38 1.22 -20.02 1.64
N ARG A 39 1.28 -21.05 0.78
CA ARG A 39 1.35 -20.86 -0.69
C ARG A 39 0.11 -20.20 -1.29
N LYS A 40 -1.09 -20.52 -0.77
CA LYS A 40 -2.35 -19.94 -1.28
C LYS A 40 -2.44 -18.45 -0.94
N LEU A 41 -1.92 -18.10 0.22
CA LEU A 41 -1.91 -16.74 0.72
C LEU A 41 -0.89 -15.86 0.00
N GLU A 42 0.29 -16.39 -0.33
CA GLU A 42 1.26 -15.70 -1.18
C GLU A 42 0.66 -15.35 -2.56
N PHE A 43 -0.04 -16.30 -3.18
CA PHE A 43 -0.76 -16.05 -4.44
C PHE A 43 -1.86 -14.99 -4.29
N LEU A 44 -2.60 -15.02 -3.17
CA LEU A 44 -3.62 -14.01 -2.87
C LEU A 44 -3.02 -12.60 -2.73
N ILE A 45 -1.90 -12.46 -2.00
CA ILE A 45 -1.20 -11.17 -1.87
C ILE A 45 -0.71 -10.69 -3.24
N ALA A 46 -0.08 -11.57 -4.03
CA ALA A 46 0.39 -11.21 -5.37
C ALA A 46 -0.76 -10.73 -6.27
N PHE A 47 -1.92 -11.40 -6.21
CA PHE A 47 -3.13 -11.00 -6.93
C PHE A 47 -3.67 -9.63 -6.45
N LEU A 48 -3.69 -9.37 -5.14
CA LEU A 48 -4.13 -8.10 -4.58
C LEU A 48 -3.20 -6.95 -5.01
N VAL A 49 -1.88 -7.14 -4.93
CA VAL A 49 -0.88 -6.16 -5.36
C VAL A 49 -0.98 -5.89 -6.86
N PHE A 50 -1.16 -6.93 -7.67
CA PHE A 50 -1.38 -6.77 -9.12
C PHE A 50 -2.66 -5.98 -9.41
N THR A 51 -3.74 -6.23 -8.68
CA THR A 51 -5.00 -5.48 -8.80
C THR A 51 -4.79 -4.00 -8.48
N ILE A 52 -4.08 -3.68 -7.40
CA ILE A 52 -3.75 -2.29 -7.02
C ILE A 52 -2.93 -1.62 -8.13
N ALA A 53 -1.90 -2.29 -8.63
CA ALA A 53 -1.05 -1.79 -9.71
C ALA A 53 -1.87 -1.53 -10.98
N ALA A 54 -2.73 -2.46 -11.38
CA ALA A 54 -3.58 -2.34 -12.56
C ALA A 54 -4.59 -1.18 -12.42
N CYS A 55 -5.19 -1.00 -11.25
CA CYS A 55 -6.10 0.12 -10.98
C CYS A 55 -5.39 1.47 -11.14
N PHE A 56 -4.24 1.67 -10.47
CA PHE A 56 -3.51 2.94 -10.56
C PHE A 56 -2.89 3.19 -11.93
N TRP A 57 -2.47 2.13 -12.64
CA TRP A 57 -2.01 2.27 -14.02
C TRP A 57 -3.14 2.73 -14.95
N ALA A 58 -4.34 2.15 -14.78
CA ALA A 58 -5.51 2.61 -15.52
C ALA A 58 -5.81 4.08 -15.22
N GLU A 59 -5.84 4.48 -13.94
CA GLU A 59 -6.07 5.88 -13.56
C GLU A 59 -5.00 6.84 -14.11
N LEU A 60 -3.73 6.45 -14.11
CA LEU A 60 -2.66 7.23 -14.71
C LEU A 60 -2.87 7.43 -16.22
N GLY A 61 -3.32 6.39 -16.92
CA GLY A 61 -3.66 6.43 -18.34
C GLY A 61 -4.85 7.35 -18.65
N TYR A 62 -5.83 7.43 -17.75
CA TYR A 62 -6.96 8.35 -17.86
C TYR A 62 -6.60 9.80 -17.51
N ALA A 63 -5.79 10.01 -16.47
CA ALA A 63 -5.39 11.34 -16.02
C ALA A 63 -4.46 12.06 -17.01
N LYS A 64 -3.74 11.30 -17.87
CA LYS A 64 -2.78 11.82 -18.86
C LYS A 64 -1.93 12.99 -18.32
N PRO A 65 -1.22 12.81 -17.20
CA PRO A 65 -0.33 13.84 -16.70
C PRO A 65 0.77 14.13 -17.74
N ASP A 66 1.26 15.37 -17.79
CA ASP A 66 2.40 15.70 -18.63
C ASP A 66 3.64 14.92 -18.14
N ALA A 67 4.04 13.92 -18.93
CA ALA A 67 5.16 13.05 -18.61
C ALA A 67 6.48 13.84 -18.42
N LYS A 68 6.63 15.01 -19.06
CA LYS A 68 7.82 15.85 -18.91
C LYS A 68 7.88 16.47 -17.52
N GLU A 69 6.74 16.90 -16.96
CA GLU A 69 6.67 17.46 -15.62
C GLU A 69 6.90 16.40 -14.55
N VAL A 70 6.32 15.20 -14.73
CA VAL A 70 6.52 14.06 -13.82
C VAL A 70 7.99 13.64 -13.77
N VAL A 71 8.63 13.49 -14.93
CA VAL A 71 10.06 13.14 -15.00
C VAL A 71 10.93 14.26 -14.41
N LYS A 72 10.61 15.52 -14.69
CA LYS A 72 11.34 16.66 -14.10
C LYS A 72 11.21 16.70 -12.58
N GLY A 73 10.02 16.43 -12.04
CA GLY A 73 9.78 16.33 -10.60
C GLY A 73 10.49 15.14 -9.95
N LEU A 74 10.68 14.05 -10.69
CA LEU A 74 11.42 12.87 -10.22
C LEU A 74 12.92 13.13 -10.06
N PHE A 75 13.51 13.90 -10.98
CA PHE A 75 14.95 14.17 -11.00
C PHE A 75 15.36 15.49 -10.32
N VAL A 76 14.44 16.44 -10.15
CA VAL A 76 14.71 17.74 -9.54
C VAL A 76 13.83 17.94 -8.29
N PRO A 77 14.27 17.46 -7.11
CA PRO A 77 13.53 17.67 -5.88
C PRO A 77 13.53 19.17 -5.52
N GLN A 78 12.36 19.81 -5.58
CA GLN A 78 12.16 21.19 -5.14
C GLN A 78 11.14 21.22 -3.99
N LEU A 79 11.60 21.58 -2.79
CA LEU A 79 10.72 21.84 -1.66
C LEU A 79 10.32 23.31 -1.71
N LYS A 80 9.20 23.62 -2.35
CA LYS A 80 8.63 24.98 -2.39
C LYS A 80 7.42 25.05 -1.46
N GLY A 81 7.45 26.00 -0.52
CA GLY A 81 6.32 26.33 0.36
C GLY A 81 6.43 25.80 1.80
N SER A 82 5.73 26.47 2.72
CA SER A 82 5.59 26.08 4.12
C SER A 82 4.62 24.90 4.23
N GLY A 83 5.15 23.68 4.30
CA GLY A 83 4.36 22.44 4.42
C GLY A 83 4.86 21.28 3.56
N ALA A 84 5.63 21.57 2.50
CA ALA A 84 6.19 20.56 1.60
C ALA A 84 7.12 19.57 2.32
N THR A 85 7.92 20.06 3.27
CA THR A 85 8.80 19.20 4.09
C THR A 85 8.00 18.25 4.98
N GLY A 86 6.87 18.71 5.54
CA GLY A 86 5.99 17.87 6.34
C GLY A 86 5.41 16.72 5.52
N LEU A 87 4.85 17.02 4.34
CA LEU A 87 4.33 16.01 3.42
C LEU A 87 5.41 15.03 2.94
N ALA A 88 6.63 15.51 2.66
CA ALA A 88 7.75 14.65 2.27
C ALA A 88 8.16 13.69 3.39
N ILE A 89 8.22 14.16 4.64
CA ILE A 89 8.52 13.33 5.81
C ILE A 89 7.37 12.32 6.05
N SER A 90 6.11 12.75 5.95
CA SER A 90 4.94 11.87 6.07
C SER A 90 4.94 10.78 5.00
N LEU A 91 5.29 11.11 3.76
CA LEU A 91 5.38 10.13 2.67
C LEU A 91 6.53 9.15 2.91
N LEU A 92 7.69 9.63 3.36
CA LEU A 92 8.83 8.76 3.69
C LEU A 92 8.50 7.80 4.85
N GLY A 93 7.81 8.29 5.89
CA GLY A 93 7.36 7.48 7.03
C GLY A 93 6.31 6.44 6.63
N ALA A 94 5.40 6.77 5.71
CA ALA A 94 4.42 5.82 5.19
C ALA A 94 5.07 4.70 4.34
N MET A 95 6.16 5.01 3.64
CA MET A 95 6.88 4.07 2.78
C MET A 95 7.78 3.11 3.55
N VAL A 96 8.40 3.58 4.64
CA VAL A 96 9.31 2.76 5.46
C VAL A 96 8.51 2.12 6.60
N MET A 97 7.85 1.00 6.30
CA MET A 97 7.10 0.21 7.29
C MET A 97 8.05 -0.71 8.08
N PRO A 98 8.28 -0.49 9.39
CA PRO A 98 9.26 -1.26 10.16
C PRO A 98 8.92 -2.75 10.26
N HIS A 99 7.62 -3.10 10.35
CA HIS A 99 7.20 -4.51 10.40
C HIS A 99 7.52 -5.29 9.12
N ASN A 100 7.56 -4.63 7.96
CA ASN A 100 7.95 -5.29 6.70
C ASN A 100 9.43 -5.66 6.71
N LEU A 101 10.30 -4.89 7.37
CA LEU A 101 11.73 -5.23 7.52
C LEU A 101 11.93 -6.50 8.36
N PHE A 102 11.17 -6.64 9.46
CA PHE A 102 11.20 -7.83 10.31
C PHE A 102 10.63 -9.06 9.58
N LEU A 103 9.48 -8.91 8.90
CA LEU A 103 8.87 -10.00 8.14
C LEU A 103 9.78 -10.50 7.02
N HIS A 104 10.40 -9.58 6.28
CA HIS A 104 11.30 -9.93 5.19
C HIS A 104 12.54 -10.67 5.69
N SER A 105 13.07 -10.28 6.85
CA SER A 105 14.18 -11.00 7.50
C SER A 105 13.77 -12.41 7.93
N ALA A 106 12.59 -12.57 8.53
CA ALA A 106 12.06 -13.88 8.94
C ALA A 106 11.77 -14.82 7.75
N LEU A 107 11.25 -14.27 6.64
CA LEU A 107 11.00 -15.05 5.42
C LEU A 107 12.29 -15.59 4.79
N VAL A 108 13.38 -14.80 4.79
CA VAL A 108 14.70 -15.25 4.33
C VAL A 108 15.23 -16.41 5.19
N LEU A 109 15.00 -16.37 6.50
CA LEU A 109 15.38 -17.43 7.44
C LEU A 109 14.52 -18.70 7.30
N SER A 110 13.27 -18.58 6.82
CA SER A 110 12.34 -19.72 6.69
C SER A 110 12.66 -20.67 5.53
N ARG A 111 13.43 -20.22 4.52
CA ARG A 111 13.73 -21.02 3.33
C ARG A 111 14.99 -21.87 3.55
N LYS A 112 14.95 -23.16 3.19
CA LYS A 112 16.11 -24.07 3.29
C LYS A 112 17.20 -23.67 2.30
N ILE A 113 18.18 -22.88 2.76
CA ILE A 113 19.36 -22.49 1.97
C ILE A 113 20.51 -23.44 2.32
N PRO A 114 21.23 -24.03 1.34
CA PRO A 114 22.43 -24.80 1.62
C PRO A 114 23.48 -23.91 2.31
N ARG A 115 24.03 -24.36 3.45
CA ARG A 115 25.02 -23.62 4.27
C ARG A 115 26.41 -23.53 3.63
N SER A 116 26.49 -23.34 2.32
CA SER A 116 27.71 -23.08 1.57
C SER A 116 27.81 -21.59 1.26
N VAL A 117 29.04 -21.02 1.31
CA VAL A 117 29.31 -19.60 0.99
C VAL A 117 28.77 -19.23 -0.40
N ARG A 118 28.87 -20.15 -1.37
CA ARG A 118 28.35 -19.96 -2.74
C ARG A 118 26.81 -19.94 -2.75
N GLY A 119 26.17 -20.85 -2.02
CA GLY A 119 24.71 -20.94 -1.91
C GLY A 119 24.08 -19.74 -1.21
N ILE A 120 24.74 -19.21 -0.17
CA ILE A 120 24.28 -18.00 0.54
C ILE A 120 24.37 -16.77 -0.38
N LYS A 121 25.47 -16.62 -1.12
CA LYS A 121 25.65 -15.47 -2.03
C LYS A 121 24.63 -15.48 -3.18
N GLU A 122 24.34 -16.66 -3.72
CA GLU A 122 23.35 -16.83 -4.78
C GLU A 122 21.92 -16.59 -4.28
N ALA A 123 21.56 -17.14 -3.11
CA ALA A 123 20.28 -16.86 -2.46
C ALA A 123 20.10 -15.36 -2.19
N CYS A 124 21.12 -14.69 -1.63
CA CYS A 124 21.10 -13.25 -1.36
C CYS A 124 20.88 -12.43 -2.65
N ARG A 125 21.51 -12.81 -3.76
CA ARG A 125 21.33 -12.14 -5.05
C ARG A 125 19.90 -12.29 -5.58
N PHE A 126 19.32 -13.48 -5.52
CA PHE A 126 17.92 -13.70 -5.92
C PHE A 126 16.96 -12.91 -5.04
N TYR A 127 17.16 -12.91 -3.73
CA TYR A 127 16.36 -12.13 -2.79
C TYR A 127 16.46 -10.63 -3.07
N MET A 128 17.67 -10.11 -3.30
CA MET A 128 17.84 -8.70 -3.63
C MET A 128 17.07 -8.31 -4.90
N ILE A 129 17.10 -9.16 -5.94
CA ILE A 129 16.36 -8.91 -7.19
C ILE A 129 14.86 -8.96 -6.96
N GLU A 130 14.36 -9.96 -6.21
CA GLU A 130 12.94 -10.11 -5.88
C GLU A 130 12.42 -8.90 -5.09
N SER A 131 13.13 -8.51 -4.03
CA SER A 131 12.78 -7.32 -3.24
C SER A 131 12.89 -6.03 -4.06
N ALA A 132 13.94 -5.89 -4.87
CA ALA A 132 14.11 -4.71 -5.71
C ALA A 132 12.97 -4.58 -6.73
N PHE A 133 12.51 -5.70 -7.32
CA PHE A 133 11.37 -5.71 -8.22
C PHE A 133 10.07 -5.31 -7.49
N ALA A 134 9.82 -5.88 -6.31
CA ALA A 134 8.65 -5.51 -5.50
C ALA A 134 8.65 -4.02 -5.11
N LEU A 135 9.79 -3.50 -4.66
CA LEU A 135 9.95 -2.07 -4.34
C LEU A 135 9.83 -1.18 -5.59
N MET A 136 10.30 -1.62 -6.76
CA MET A 136 10.13 -0.90 -8.01
C MET A 136 8.64 -0.75 -8.36
N VAL A 137 7.86 -1.83 -8.25
CA VAL A 137 6.41 -1.78 -8.48
C VAL A 137 5.73 -0.86 -7.47
N ALA A 138 6.08 -0.97 -6.19
CA ALA A 138 5.56 -0.06 -5.16
C ALA A 138 5.90 1.41 -5.45
N PHE A 139 7.13 1.68 -5.89
CA PHE A 139 7.56 3.01 -6.30
C PHE A 139 6.73 3.55 -7.47
N LEU A 140 6.52 2.74 -8.51
CA LEU A 140 5.68 3.13 -9.66
C LEU A 140 4.24 3.44 -9.26
N ILE A 141 3.66 2.66 -8.34
CA ILE A 141 2.32 2.93 -7.79
C ILE A 141 2.31 4.29 -7.08
N ASN A 142 3.30 4.56 -6.22
CA ASN A 142 3.37 5.83 -5.50
C ASN A 142 3.57 7.03 -6.43
N VAL A 143 4.44 6.92 -7.43
CA VAL A 143 4.60 7.95 -8.47
C VAL A 143 3.27 8.16 -9.21
N SER A 144 2.54 7.10 -9.52
CA SER A 144 1.24 7.18 -10.20
C SER A 144 0.21 7.92 -9.35
N VAL A 145 0.08 7.56 -8.06
CA VAL A 145 -0.86 8.21 -7.13
C VAL A 145 -0.55 9.69 -6.96
N ILE A 146 0.73 10.05 -6.74
CA ILE A 146 1.15 11.44 -6.57
C ILE A 146 0.90 12.23 -7.87
N SER A 147 1.22 11.64 -9.02
CA SER A 147 1.02 12.28 -10.32
C SER A 147 -0.46 12.51 -10.65
N VAL A 148 -1.32 11.51 -10.42
CA VAL A 148 -2.77 11.64 -10.58
C VAL A 148 -3.31 12.72 -9.64
N SER A 149 -2.91 12.71 -8.36
CA SER A 149 -3.32 13.74 -7.39
C SER A 149 -2.89 15.15 -7.83
N GLY A 150 -1.67 15.30 -8.35
CA GLY A 150 -1.17 16.56 -8.87
C GLY A 150 -1.93 17.04 -10.11
N ALA A 151 -2.19 16.14 -11.07
CA ALA A 151 -2.96 16.45 -12.28
C ALA A 151 -4.41 16.85 -11.97
N VAL A 152 -5.05 16.16 -11.02
CA VAL A 152 -6.42 16.48 -10.57
C VAL A 152 -6.44 17.85 -9.89
N CYS A 153 -5.55 18.11 -8.94
CA CYS A 153 -5.50 19.38 -8.20
C CYS A 153 -5.00 20.59 -9.02
N ASN A 154 -4.31 20.38 -10.14
CA ASN A 154 -3.89 21.44 -11.06
C ASN A 154 -4.92 21.72 -12.17
N SER A 155 -6.02 20.97 -12.23
CA SER A 155 -7.01 21.15 -13.29
C SER A 155 -7.80 22.45 -13.11
N SER A 156 -7.98 23.21 -14.19
CA SER A 156 -8.63 24.53 -14.21
C SER A 156 -10.15 24.50 -14.08
N ASN A 157 -10.75 23.31 -14.00
CA ASN A 157 -12.20 23.09 -13.87
C ASN A 157 -12.65 22.87 -12.41
N LEU A 158 -11.78 23.11 -11.43
CA LEU A 158 -12.10 22.94 -10.02
C LEU A 158 -12.82 24.18 -9.46
N ASN A 159 -13.92 23.96 -8.76
CA ASN A 159 -14.56 25.00 -7.95
C ASN A 159 -13.62 25.43 -6.80
N GLU A 160 -13.78 26.64 -6.28
CA GLU A 160 -13.00 27.17 -5.15
C GLU A 160 -12.94 26.19 -3.93
N GLU A 161 -14.04 25.48 -3.64
CA GLU A 161 -14.14 24.46 -2.58
C GLU A 161 -13.28 23.21 -2.84
N ASP A 162 -13.22 22.74 -4.09
CA ASP A 162 -12.39 21.59 -4.47
C ASP A 162 -10.90 21.95 -4.40
N ARG A 163 -10.56 23.21 -4.70
CA ARG A 163 -9.19 23.72 -4.60
C ARG A 163 -8.71 23.82 -3.14
N MET A 164 -9.58 24.17 -2.21
CA MET A 164 -9.28 24.10 -0.77
C MET A 164 -9.16 22.65 -0.27
N SER A 165 -9.94 21.73 -0.84
CA SER A 165 -9.85 20.29 -0.50
C SER A 165 -8.51 19.65 -0.89
N CYS A 166 -7.76 20.25 -1.81
CA CYS A 166 -6.40 19.83 -2.15
C CYS A 166 -5.33 20.18 -1.10
N GLN A 167 -5.60 21.09 -0.15
CA GLN A 167 -4.66 21.39 0.95
C GLN A 167 -4.75 20.36 2.09
N ASP A 168 -5.91 19.71 2.25
CA ASP A 168 -6.19 18.72 3.28
C ASP A 168 -6.90 17.51 2.65
N LEU A 169 -6.12 16.77 1.85
CA LEU A 169 -6.58 15.59 1.10
C LEU A 169 -6.87 14.42 2.04
N ASP A 170 -8.15 14.17 2.25
CA ASP A 170 -8.65 13.02 3.00
C ASP A 170 -9.22 11.96 2.06
N LEU A 171 -9.35 10.70 2.50
CA LEU A 171 -9.77 9.57 1.63
C LEU A 171 -11.12 9.83 0.94
N ASN A 172 -12.07 10.47 1.62
CA ASN A 172 -13.35 10.86 1.02
C ASN A 172 -13.17 11.95 -0.03
N LYS A 173 -12.38 12.98 0.26
CA LYS A 173 -12.15 14.12 -0.65
C LYS A 173 -11.40 13.67 -1.89
N ALA A 174 -10.37 12.84 -1.74
CA ALA A 174 -9.65 12.22 -2.85
C ALA A 174 -10.60 11.45 -3.79
N SER A 175 -11.51 10.65 -3.22
CA SER A 175 -12.49 9.91 -4.02
C SER A 175 -13.46 10.79 -4.80
N PHE A 176 -13.87 11.91 -4.20
CA PHE A 176 -14.81 12.85 -4.80
C PHE A 176 -14.11 13.64 -5.92
N LEU A 177 -12.87 14.08 -5.70
CA LEU A 177 -12.04 14.75 -6.69
C LEU A 177 -11.76 13.84 -7.89
N LEU A 178 -11.39 12.58 -7.65
CA LEU A 178 -11.23 11.58 -8.70
C LEU A 178 -12.54 11.38 -9.48
N ARG A 179 -13.68 11.31 -8.78
CA ARG A 179 -15.01 11.18 -9.42
C ARG A 179 -15.36 12.39 -10.29
N ASN A 180 -15.04 13.60 -9.84
CA ASN A 180 -15.41 14.83 -10.51
C ASN A 180 -14.54 15.07 -11.76
N VAL A 181 -13.25 14.76 -11.68
CA VAL A 181 -12.27 15.03 -12.76
C VAL A 181 -12.12 13.86 -13.74
N LEU A 182 -12.10 12.62 -13.26
CA LEU A 182 -11.88 11.41 -14.09
C LEU A 182 -13.17 10.63 -14.36
N GLY A 183 -14.28 11.01 -13.72
CA GLY A 183 -15.60 10.41 -13.89
C GLY A 183 -15.93 9.30 -12.90
N LYS A 184 -17.18 8.81 -12.97
CA LYS A 184 -17.74 7.81 -12.02
C LYS A 184 -16.98 6.47 -11.98
N TRP A 185 -16.27 6.11 -13.05
CA TRP A 185 -15.52 4.86 -13.15
C TRP A 185 -14.22 4.89 -12.34
N SER A 186 -13.52 6.02 -12.28
CA SER A 186 -12.28 6.17 -11.50
C SER A 186 -12.55 6.01 -10.00
N SER A 187 -13.61 6.63 -9.47
CA SER A 187 -14.00 6.45 -8.07
C SER A 187 -14.21 4.97 -7.68
N LYS A 188 -14.79 4.17 -8.57
CA LYS A 188 -14.95 2.72 -8.34
C LYS A 188 -13.60 1.98 -8.38
N LEU A 189 -12.72 2.31 -9.32
CA LEU A 189 -11.37 1.72 -9.41
C LEU A 189 -10.54 2.05 -8.16
N PHE A 190 -10.56 3.30 -7.71
CA PHE A 190 -9.91 3.72 -6.48
C PHE A 190 -10.45 2.96 -5.27
N GLY A 191 -11.78 2.81 -5.16
CA GLY A 191 -12.39 2.01 -4.09
C GLY A 191 -11.98 0.53 -4.13
N VAL A 192 -11.88 -0.09 -5.30
CA VAL A 192 -11.37 -1.47 -5.44
C VAL A 192 -9.91 -1.57 -5.02
N ALA A 193 -9.06 -0.62 -5.43
CA ALA A 193 -7.66 -0.57 -5.02
C ALA A 193 -7.52 -0.39 -3.50
N LEU A 194 -8.33 0.48 -2.90
CA LEU A 194 -8.36 0.74 -1.46
C LEU A 194 -8.82 -0.50 -0.67
N LEU A 195 -9.80 -1.24 -1.20
CA LEU A 195 -10.26 -2.51 -0.63
C LEU A 195 -9.16 -3.57 -0.68
N ALA A 196 -8.51 -3.73 -1.84
CA ALA A 196 -7.43 -4.69 -2.03
C ALA A 196 -6.21 -4.40 -1.12
N SER A 197 -5.83 -3.13 -1.01
CA SER A 197 -4.77 -2.66 -0.09
C SER A 197 -5.11 -2.98 1.37
N GLY A 198 -6.35 -2.70 1.79
CA GLY A 198 -6.81 -2.98 3.13
C GLY A 198 -6.75 -4.46 3.50
N GLN A 199 -7.14 -5.35 2.57
CA GLN A 199 -7.05 -6.80 2.77
C GLN A 199 -5.59 -7.28 2.80
N SER A 200 -4.75 -6.80 1.88
CA SER A 200 -3.33 -7.16 1.85
C SER A 200 -2.60 -6.77 3.14
N SER A 201 -2.87 -5.58 3.69
CA SER A 201 -2.25 -5.11 4.93
C SER A 201 -2.68 -5.94 6.14
N THR A 202 -3.95 -6.36 6.22
CA THR A 202 -4.41 -7.27 7.29
C THR A 202 -3.67 -8.59 7.23
N ILE A 203 -3.51 -9.18 6.05
CA ILE A 203 -2.76 -10.44 5.88
C ILE A 203 -1.31 -10.25 6.34
N THR A 204 -0.59 -9.29 5.78
CA THR A 204 0.83 -9.08 6.10
C THR A 204 1.02 -8.75 7.59
N GLY A 205 0.09 -8.00 8.18
CA GLY A 205 0.08 -7.67 9.60
C GLY A 205 -0.10 -8.89 10.51
N THR A 206 -1.01 -9.82 10.18
CA THR A 206 -1.18 -11.05 10.99
C THR A 206 0.03 -11.97 10.89
N TYR A 207 0.65 -12.09 9.71
CA TYR A 207 1.89 -12.84 9.54
C TYR A 207 3.06 -12.22 10.31
N ALA A 208 3.28 -10.91 10.15
CA ALA A 208 4.33 -10.22 10.89
C ALA A 208 4.12 -10.34 12.40
N GLY A 209 2.87 -10.20 12.88
CA GLY A 209 2.51 -10.38 14.27
C GLY A 209 2.81 -11.78 14.80
N GLN A 210 2.55 -12.84 14.02
CA GLN A 210 2.90 -14.22 14.41
C GLN A 210 4.41 -14.38 14.59
N TYR A 211 5.23 -13.89 13.65
CA TYR A 211 6.69 -13.99 13.76
C TYR A 211 7.24 -13.15 14.92
N VAL A 212 6.75 -11.92 15.10
CA VAL A 212 7.16 -11.06 16.22
C VAL A 212 6.76 -11.68 17.54
N MET A 213 5.52 -12.14 17.71
CA MET A 213 5.11 -12.80 18.95
C MET A 213 5.90 -14.09 19.21
N GLN A 214 6.32 -14.82 18.17
CA GLN A 214 7.14 -16.02 18.33
C GLN A 214 8.58 -15.67 18.74
N VAL A 215 9.15 -14.59 18.20
CA VAL A 215 10.48 -14.06 18.54
C VAL A 215 10.49 -13.40 19.92
N ASP A 216 9.49 -12.57 20.23
CA ASP A 216 9.31 -11.95 21.54
C ASP A 216 8.97 -13.01 22.59
N SER A 217 8.17 -14.04 22.29
CA SER A 217 7.99 -15.16 23.23
C SER A 217 9.30 -15.92 23.45
N PHE A 218 10.14 -16.07 22.41
CA PHE A 218 11.48 -16.64 22.55
C PHE A 218 12.40 -15.73 23.39
N MET A 219 12.31 -14.41 23.22
CA MET A 219 13.05 -13.42 23.98
C MET A 219 12.54 -13.32 25.43
N PHE A 220 11.24 -13.49 25.67
CA PHE A 220 10.64 -13.55 27.00
C PHE A 220 11.01 -14.84 27.73
N ILE A 221 11.09 -15.98 27.02
CA ILE A 221 11.61 -17.23 27.57
C ILE A 221 13.11 -17.12 27.89
N ILE A 222 13.92 -16.48 27.04
CA ILE A 222 15.34 -16.24 27.32
C ILE A 222 15.52 -15.26 28.48
N MET A 223 14.68 -14.23 28.60
CA MET A 223 14.76 -13.23 29.67
C MET A 223 14.23 -13.76 31.03
N PHE A 224 13.40 -14.81 31.03
CA PHE A 224 13.03 -15.55 32.25
C PHE A 224 13.97 -16.73 32.57
N CYS A 225 14.91 -17.04 31.68
CA CYS A 225 15.91 -18.10 31.85
C CYS A 225 17.33 -17.54 32.16
N VAL A 226 17.45 -16.23 32.34
CA VAL A 226 18.60 -15.53 32.93
C VAL A 226 18.16 -14.95 34.27
#